data_AF-A0A652L0F3-F1
#
_entry.id   AF-A0A652L0F3-F1
#
_cell.length_a   1.000
_cell.length_b   1.000
_cell.length_c   1.000
_cell.angle_alpha   90.00
_cell.angle_beta   90.00
_cell.angle_gamma   90.00
#
_symmetry.space_group_name_H-M   'P 1'
#
loop_
_entity.id
_entity.type
_entity.pdbx_description
1 polymer ?
#
loop_
_entity_poly.entity_id
_entity_poly.type
_entity_poly.pdbx_seq_one_letter_code
_entity_poly.pdbx_strand_id
1 'polypeptide(L)'
;MIRSIATRVSDRKKTVAASAAVLLAASGAVLGTTASASAASPQEIAKKIVPAGQYQAFSKIVEHESGWNFTATNSSSGAYGLVQALPASKMASAGSDWKTNPATQIKWGLNYMNERYGSPNAAWSFWQANGWY
;
A
#
# COMPACT_ATOMS: atom_id res chain seq x y z
N MET A 1 4.82 -55.48 38.95
CA MET A 1 4.00 -54.48 39.67
C MET A 1 4.10 -53.15 38.95
N ILE A 2 2.95 -52.51 38.70
CA ILE A 2 2.71 -51.08 38.40
C ILE A 2 3.03 -50.56 36.98
N ARG A 3 1.94 -50.16 36.30
CA ARG A 3 1.86 -49.32 35.10
C ARG A 3 2.03 -47.84 35.48
N SER A 4 2.63 -46.98 34.64
CA SER A 4 2.34 -45.53 34.52
C SER A 4 3.12 -44.94 33.34
N ILE A 5 2.53 -44.38 32.27
CA ILE A 5 1.71 -43.15 32.07
C ILE A 5 2.57 -41.93 31.66
N ALA A 6 2.16 -41.34 30.54
CA ALA A 6 2.16 -39.92 30.14
C ALA A 6 3.45 -39.16 29.76
N THR A 7 3.43 -38.67 28.52
CA THR A 7 3.24 -37.26 28.12
C THR A 7 3.86 -36.16 29.01
N ARG A 8 4.66 -35.27 28.40
CA ARG A 8 4.35 -33.82 28.23
C ARG A 8 5.57 -33.01 27.76
N VAL A 9 5.34 -32.22 26.72
CA VAL A 9 6.08 -30.99 26.37
C VAL A 9 6.03 -30.01 27.56
N SER A 10 7.15 -29.35 27.88
CA SER A 10 7.19 -27.92 28.27
C SER A 10 8.59 -27.39 28.62
N ASP A 11 8.89 -26.24 28.00
CA ASP A 11 9.48 -25.02 28.59
C ASP A 11 10.98 -24.87 28.96
N ARG A 12 11.59 -23.94 28.20
CA ARG A 12 12.47 -22.81 28.58
C ARG A 12 13.86 -23.05 29.20
N LYS A 13 14.88 -22.45 28.55
CA LYS A 13 15.73 -21.32 29.05
C LYS A 13 17.16 -21.41 28.49
N LYS A 14 17.63 -20.31 27.89
CA LYS A 14 18.87 -19.58 28.25
C LYS A 14 19.09 -18.47 27.20
N THR A 15 18.71 -17.22 27.45
CA THR A 15 19.53 -16.16 28.08
C THR A 15 20.97 -16.13 27.58
N VAL A 16 21.28 -15.14 26.73
CA VAL A 16 22.57 -14.46 26.79
C VAL A 16 22.25 -12.97 26.94
N ALA A 17 22.31 -12.49 28.17
CA ALA A 17 22.32 -11.07 28.48
C ALA A 17 23.77 -10.61 28.45
N ALA A 18 24.04 -9.48 27.80
CA ALA A 18 25.03 -8.51 28.28
C ALA A 18 24.83 -7.20 27.51
N SER A 19 24.23 -6.23 28.21
CA SER A 19 24.16 -4.84 27.83
C SER A 19 25.54 -4.21 27.84
N ALA A 20 25.81 -3.28 26.91
CA ALA A 20 26.81 -2.23 27.10
C ALA A 20 26.31 -0.96 26.39
N ALA A 21 25.63 -0.11 27.14
CA ALA A 21 25.47 1.28 26.75
C ALA A 21 26.75 2.02 27.15
N VAL A 22 27.47 2.56 26.17
CA VAL A 22 28.51 3.57 26.37
C VAL A 22 28.07 4.82 25.62
N LEU A 23 27.77 5.88 26.38
CA LEU A 23 27.70 7.24 25.87
C LEU A 23 29.06 7.89 26.15
N LEU A 24 29.74 8.42 25.13
CA LEU A 24 30.20 9.81 25.07
C LEU A 24 30.98 10.11 23.76
N ALA A 25 30.46 11.09 23.02
CA ALA A 25 31.03 12.06 22.08
C ALA A 25 32.43 11.85 21.43
N ALA A 26 32.47 11.89 20.09
CA ALA A 26 33.43 12.67 19.31
C ALA A 26 32.94 12.84 17.86
N SER A 27 33.06 14.06 17.33
CA SER A 27 32.70 14.49 15.98
C SER A 27 33.37 13.63 14.89
N GLY A 28 32.58 13.11 13.96
CA GLY A 28 33.11 12.38 12.80
C GLY A 28 31.99 12.04 11.84
N ALA A 29 32.00 12.68 10.68
CA ALA A 29 31.11 12.37 9.57
C ALA A 29 31.22 10.89 9.20
N VAL A 30 30.13 10.14 9.36
CA VAL A 30 29.84 8.98 8.54
C VAL A 30 28.45 9.21 7.97
N LEU A 31 28.42 9.64 6.70
CA LEU A 31 27.27 9.50 5.83
C LEU A 31 26.95 8.00 5.73
N GLY A 32 26.23 7.49 6.72
CA GLY A 32 25.55 6.21 6.64
C GLY A 32 24.23 6.41 5.93
N THR A 33 24.26 6.74 4.63
CA THR A 33 23.10 6.50 3.78
C THR A 33 22.96 4.98 3.70
N THR A 34 22.29 4.41 4.69
CA THR A 34 21.48 3.23 4.43
C THR A 34 20.57 3.67 3.30
N ALA A 35 20.87 3.22 2.08
CA ALA A 35 19.94 3.32 0.99
C ALA A 35 18.76 2.45 1.44
N SER A 36 17.81 3.07 2.15
CA SER A 36 16.49 2.53 2.40
C SER A 36 16.08 1.92 1.07
N ALA A 37 15.81 0.62 1.03
CA ALA A 37 15.18 0.01 -0.13
C ALA A 37 13.97 0.88 -0.46
N SER A 38 14.10 1.72 -1.50
CA SER A 38 13.13 2.76 -1.79
C SER A 38 11.83 2.04 -2.06
N ALA A 39 10.83 2.25 -1.20
CA ALA A 39 9.52 1.68 -1.40
C ALA A 39 9.10 1.95 -2.85
N ALA A 40 8.76 0.91 -3.59
CA ALA A 40 8.41 1.04 -5.01
C ALA A 40 7.35 2.12 -5.17
N SER A 41 7.53 2.98 -6.17
CA SER A 41 6.57 4.05 -6.45
C SER A 41 5.18 3.46 -6.72
N PRO A 42 4.09 4.19 -6.41
CA PRO A 42 2.74 3.77 -6.78
C PRO A 42 2.60 3.37 -8.26
N GLN A 43 3.31 4.06 -9.16
CA GLN A 43 3.37 3.74 -10.59
C GLN A 43 3.99 2.36 -10.86
N GLU A 44 5.12 2.04 -10.23
CA GLU A 44 5.77 0.72 -10.37
C GLU A 44 4.91 -0.40 -9.80
N ILE A 45 4.20 -0.13 -8.70
CA ILE A 45 3.22 -1.06 -8.15
C ILE A 45 2.07 -1.26 -9.15
N ALA A 46 1.55 -0.18 -9.73
CA ALA A 46 0.45 -0.24 -10.70
C ALA A 46 0.83 -1.02 -11.96
N LYS A 47 2.06 -0.89 -12.48
CA LYS A 47 2.54 -1.69 -13.63
C LYS A 47 2.52 -3.20 -13.37
N LYS A 48 2.59 -3.63 -12.12
CA LYS A 48 2.53 -5.06 -11.72
C LYS A 48 1.10 -5.57 -11.54
N ILE A 49 0.14 -4.68 -11.28
CA ILE A 49 -1.25 -5.04 -10.93
C ILE A 49 -2.18 -4.82 -12.11
N VAL A 50 -2.03 -3.71 -12.83
CA VAL A 50 -2.90 -3.32 -13.94
C VAL A 50 -2.43 -4.05 -15.20
N PRO A 51 -3.34 -4.66 -15.98
CA PRO A 51 -2.99 -5.25 -17.27
C PRO A 51 -2.24 -4.25 -18.16
N ALA A 52 -1.16 -4.69 -18.81
CA ALA A 52 -0.26 -3.80 -19.55
C ALA A 52 -0.98 -2.92 -20.59
N GLY A 53 -1.95 -3.49 -21.33
CA GLY A 53 -2.76 -2.76 -22.31
C GLY A 53 -3.80 -1.78 -21.72
N GLN A 54 -3.86 -1.66 -20.40
CA GLN A 54 -4.80 -0.78 -19.68
C GLN A 54 -4.08 0.19 -18.72
N TYR A 55 -2.78 -0.04 -18.46
CA TYR A 55 -1.99 0.77 -17.55
C TYR A 55 -2.00 2.25 -17.94
N GLN A 56 -1.89 2.58 -19.22
CA GLN A 56 -1.86 3.97 -19.65
C GLN A 56 -3.17 4.70 -19.32
N ALA A 57 -4.31 4.07 -19.55
CA ALA A 57 -5.62 4.65 -19.24
C ALA A 57 -5.82 4.80 -17.73
N PHE A 58 -5.50 3.75 -16.96
CA PHE A 58 -5.50 3.80 -15.50
C PHE A 58 -4.62 4.93 -14.97
N SER A 59 -3.40 5.06 -15.50
CA SER A 59 -2.42 6.06 -15.10
C SER A 59 -2.91 7.49 -15.34
N LYS A 60 -3.62 7.76 -16.43
CA LYS A 60 -4.16 9.08 -16.71
C LYS A 60 -5.25 9.46 -15.70
N ILE A 61 -6.14 8.54 -15.37
CA ILE A 61 -7.15 8.78 -14.33
C ILE A 61 -6.46 9.07 -13.00
N VAL A 62 -5.57 8.20 -12.52
CA VAL A 62 -4.89 8.40 -11.23
C VAL A 62 -4.08 9.71 -11.17
N GLU A 63 -3.46 10.10 -12.27
CA GLU A 63 -2.78 11.40 -12.41
C GLU A 63 -3.78 12.56 -12.19
N HIS A 64 -4.93 12.53 -12.87
CA HIS A 64 -5.96 13.58 -12.73
C HIS A 64 -6.59 13.61 -11.33
N GLU A 65 -6.81 12.44 -10.72
CA GLU A 65 -7.44 12.34 -9.40
C GLU A 65 -6.52 12.78 -8.25
N SER A 66 -5.22 12.45 -8.33
CA SER A 66 -4.34 12.58 -7.17
C SER A 66 -2.90 12.99 -7.47
N GLY A 67 -2.50 13.10 -8.73
CA GLY A 67 -1.09 13.25 -9.10
C GLY A 67 -0.22 12.11 -8.55
N TRP A 68 -0.78 10.89 -8.46
CA TRP A 68 -0.18 9.72 -7.82
C TRP A 68 0.10 9.82 -6.31
N ASN A 69 -0.47 10.81 -5.62
CA ASN A 69 -0.37 10.87 -4.17
C ASN A 69 -1.43 9.96 -3.51
N PHE A 70 -1.02 8.77 -3.07
CA PHE A 70 -1.91 7.81 -2.38
C PHE A 70 -2.42 8.29 -1.00
N THR A 71 -1.94 9.43 -0.52
CA THR A 71 -2.42 10.10 0.70
C THR A 71 -3.23 11.37 0.41
N ALA A 72 -3.44 11.71 -0.87
CA ALA A 72 -4.21 12.87 -1.28
C ALA A 72 -5.61 12.84 -0.65
N THR A 73 -5.98 13.93 0.01
CA THR A 73 -7.31 14.10 0.58
C THR A 73 -7.89 15.40 0.03
N ASN A 74 -9.05 15.32 -0.61
CA ASN A 74 -9.80 16.51 -0.97
C ASN A 74 -10.44 17.10 0.30
N SER A 75 -10.08 18.33 0.67
CA SER A 75 -10.54 18.98 1.90
C SER A 75 -12.04 19.30 1.91
N SER A 76 -12.65 19.50 0.74
CA SER A 76 -14.06 19.84 0.63
C SER A 76 -14.96 18.61 0.64
N SER A 77 -14.59 17.55 -0.06
CA SER A 77 -15.43 16.34 -0.20
C SER A 77 -15.03 15.20 0.72
N GLY A 78 -13.79 15.17 1.22
CA GLY A 78 -13.22 14.03 1.96
C GLY A 78 -12.81 12.85 1.08
N ALA A 79 -12.84 12.99 -0.25
CA ALA A 79 -12.33 11.98 -1.17
C ALA A 79 -10.84 11.70 -0.90
N TYR A 80 -10.43 10.43 -1.02
CA TYR A 80 -9.11 9.98 -0.54
C TYR A 80 -8.39 9.05 -1.50
N GLY A 81 -7.06 9.19 -1.55
CA GLY A 81 -6.13 8.26 -2.17
C GLY A 81 -6.02 8.40 -3.69
N LEU A 82 -5.41 7.40 -4.32
CA LEU A 82 -5.00 7.41 -5.73
C LEU A 82 -6.15 7.65 -6.71
N VAL A 83 -7.34 7.15 -6.38
CA VAL A 83 -8.56 7.23 -7.22
C VAL A 83 -9.65 8.06 -6.55
N GLN A 84 -9.30 8.89 -5.56
CA GLN A 84 -10.20 9.80 -4.84
C GLN A 84 -11.54 9.15 -4.44
N ALA A 85 -11.47 8.01 -3.75
CA ALA A 85 -12.66 7.25 -3.38
C ALA A 85 -13.54 8.00 -2.37
N LEU A 86 -14.86 7.99 -2.59
CA LEU A 86 -15.85 8.60 -1.70
C LEU A 86 -17.04 7.65 -1.46
N PRO A 87 -17.32 7.24 -0.20
CA PRO A 87 -16.43 7.35 0.95
C PRO A 87 -15.19 6.45 0.80
N ALA A 88 -14.05 6.91 1.33
CA ALA A 88 -12.78 6.20 1.27
C ALA A 88 -12.81 4.79 1.86
N SER A 89 -13.70 4.56 2.85
CA SER A 89 -13.88 3.26 3.51
C SER A 89 -14.29 2.13 2.56
N LYS A 90 -14.81 2.45 1.36
CA LYS A 90 -15.09 1.44 0.33
C LYS A 90 -13.84 0.66 -0.08
N MET A 91 -12.65 1.26 0.04
CA MET A 91 -11.39 0.59 -0.26
C MET A 91 -11.07 -0.56 0.70
N ALA A 92 -11.75 -0.65 1.86
CA ALA A 92 -11.60 -1.75 2.79
C ALA A 92 -11.95 -3.12 2.18
N SER A 93 -12.75 -3.16 1.11
CA SER A 93 -13.05 -4.42 0.40
C SER A 93 -11.83 -5.01 -0.32
N ALA A 94 -10.82 -4.19 -0.63
CA ALA A 94 -9.57 -4.64 -1.24
C ALA A 94 -8.48 -4.96 -0.20
N GLY A 95 -8.65 -4.54 1.06
CA GLY A 95 -7.71 -4.76 2.16
C GLY A 95 -7.90 -3.76 3.29
N SER A 96 -7.71 -4.20 4.54
CA SER A 96 -7.85 -3.34 5.74
C SER A 96 -6.79 -2.24 5.84
N ASP A 97 -5.70 -2.35 5.08
CA ASP A 97 -4.56 -1.42 5.01
C ASP A 97 -4.72 -0.34 3.94
N TRP A 98 -5.91 -0.21 3.34
CA TRP A 98 -6.22 0.72 2.24
C TRP A 98 -5.77 2.17 2.47
N LYS A 99 -5.74 2.61 3.74
CA LYS A 99 -5.40 3.98 4.09
C LYS A 99 -3.91 4.28 3.94
N THR A 100 -3.03 3.29 3.92
CA THR A 100 -1.58 3.53 3.84
C THR A 100 -0.89 2.69 2.77
N ASN A 101 -1.61 1.77 2.13
CA ASN A 101 -1.05 0.88 1.12
C ASN A 101 -1.52 1.26 -0.30
N PRO A 102 -0.64 1.83 -1.16
CA PRO A 102 -1.00 2.15 -2.54
C PRO A 102 -1.39 0.92 -3.36
N ALA A 103 -0.84 -0.27 -3.08
CA ALA A 103 -1.23 -1.49 -3.78
C ALA A 103 -2.71 -1.83 -3.53
N THR A 104 -3.20 -1.64 -2.30
CA THR A 104 -4.60 -1.83 -1.95
C THR A 104 -5.50 -0.84 -2.67
N GLN A 105 -5.10 0.44 -2.72
CA GLN A 105 -5.83 1.47 -3.46
C GLN A 105 -5.87 1.19 -4.98
N ILE A 106 -4.76 0.72 -5.56
CA ILE A 106 -4.69 0.34 -6.98
C ILE A 106 -5.60 -0.84 -7.29
N LYS A 107 -5.58 -1.89 -6.45
CA LYS A 107 -6.48 -3.05 -6.62
C LYS A 107 -7.94 -2.63 -6.57
N TRP A 108 -8.30 -1.79 -5.60
CA TRP A 108 -9.65 -1.29 -5.48
C TRP A 108 -10.06 -0.43 -6.68
N GLY A 109 -9.20 0.52 -7.08
CA GLY A 109 -9.45 1.40 -8.23
C GLY A 109 -9.60 0.62 -9.53
N LEU A 110 -8.75 -0.38 -9.77
CA LEU A 110 -8.86 -1.25 -10.93
C LEU A 110 -10.18 -2.02 -10.93
N ASN A 111 -10.58 -2.58 -9.79
CA ASN A 111 -11.86 -3.28 -9.66
C ASN A 111 -13.05 -2.34 -9.92
N TYR A 112 -13.03 -1.14 -9.34
CA TYR A 112 -14.06 -0.13 -9.57
C TYR A 112 -14.18 0.26 -11.05
N MET A 113 -13.05 0.48 -11.73
CA MET A 113 -13.06 0.76 -13.17
C MET A 113 -13.69 -0.37 -13.98
N ASN A 114 -13.35 -1.62 -13.64
CA ASN A 114 -13.91 -2.80 -14.30
C ASN A 114 -15.41 -2.94 -14.06
N GLU A 115 -15.88 -2.76 -12.83
CA GLU A 115 -17.31 -2.89 -12.49
C GLU A 115 -18.16 -1.75 -13.08
N ARG A 116 -17.66 -0.50 -13.00
CA ARG A 116 -18.44 0.68 -13.37
C ARG A 116 -18.41 1.01 -14.85
N TYR A 117 -17.28 0.73 -15.51
CA TYR A 117 -17.00 1.13 -16.89
C TYR A 117 -16.64 -0.06 -17.80
N GLY A 118 -16.35 -1.24 -17.24
CA GLY A 118 -15.93 -2.43 -17.97
C GLY A 118 -14.42 -2.59 -18.11
N SER A 119 -13.65 -1.49 -18.05
CA SER A 119 -12.18 -1.49 -18.00
C SER A 119 -11.63 -0.09 -17.70
N PRO A 120 -10.38 0.05 -17.23
CA PRO A 120 -9.64 1.31 -17.26
C PRO A 120 -9.67 2.04 -18.61
N ASN A 121 -9.61 1.33 -19.74
CA ASN A 121 -9.68 1.96 -21.06
C ASN A 121 -11.05 2.63 -21.29
N ALA A 122 -12.13 1.94 -20.94
CA ALA A 122 -13.48 2.49 -21.03
C ALA A 122 -13.73 3.62 -20.02
N ALA A 123 -13.18 3.50 -18.81
CA ALA A 123 -13.22 4.57 -17.81
C ALA A 123 -12.52 5.84 -18.32
N TRP A 124 -11.36 5.68 -18.98
CA TRP A 124 -10.64 6.82 -19.56
C TRP A 124 -11.43 7.46 -20.71
N SER A 125 -12.02 6.66 -21.61
CA SER A 125 -12.91 7.18 -22.65
C SER A 125 -14.11 7.94 -22.06
N PHE A 126 -14.68 7.43 -20.97
CA PHE A 126 -15.75 8.11 -20.25
C PHE A 126 -15.28 9.46 -19.68
N TRP A 127 -14.13 9.49 -19.00
CA TRP A 127 -13.55 10.71 -18.45
C TRP A 127 -13.30 11.75 -19.54
N GLN A 128 -12.75 11.35 -20.70
CA GLN A 128 -12.50 12.27 -21.81
C GLN A 128 -13.79 12.92 -22.35
N ALA A 129 -14.92 12.23 -22.27
CA ALA A 129 -16.21 12.73 -22.73
C ALA A 129 -16.94 13.59 -21.69
N ASN A 130 -16.70 13.37 -20.40
CA ASN A 130 -17.52 13.93 -19.33
C ASN A 130 -16.76 14.86 -18.36
N GLY A 131 -15.43 14.75 -18.29
CA GLY A 131 -14.59 15.50 -17.35
C GLY A 131 -14.67 15.02 -15.89
N TRP A 132 -15.26 13.85 -15.64
CA TRP A 132 -15.38 13.26 -14.31
C TRP A 132 -15.24 11.73 -14.34
N TYR A 133 -15.00 11.14 -13.17
CA TYR A 133 -14.73 9.72 -12.97
C TYR A 133 -15.36 9.19 -11.67
#